data_AF-A0A643FY02-F1
#
_entry.id   AF-A0A643FY02-F1
#
_cell.length_a   1.000
_cell.length_b   1.000
_cell.length_c   1.000
_cell.angle_alpha   90.00
_cell.angle_beta   90.00
_cell.angle_gamma   90.00
#
_symmetry.space_group_name_H-M   'P 1'
#
loop_
_entity.id
_entity.type
_entity.pdbx_description
1 polymer ?
#
loop_
_entity_poly.entity_id
_entity_poly.type
_entity_poly.pdbx_seq_one_letter_code
_entity_poly.pdbx_strand_id
1 'polypeptide(L)'
;MPDLPIYQQPSHQPANAPRHLDAQALAAALSRPIVFVDLETTGADGTRDRITEIGVVEVGPDGIVEWDTLIDPGIGIPPFIQQLTGITDDMVRGRPSFESLAETLGERLQGKLFVAHNARFDYGFLKNEFRRVGVTFRADVLCTLRLSRSLFPSAARHGLDALIARFELQPKGRHRALADAELLWQFWQKVHELYTIDLVESAVQSLIKRASLPAGLEETALDDVPDTPGVYLFYGDQDMPLYIGKSIHLRQRIGAHFSGDHRATLEMRLARTVRRVEWRETGGETGALLLEAHLIKTMQPLHNQMLRQNAALYAWELPPGLSAPILRSDRNTDFSRHPNLYGAFPSRASAQARLAELAQTHQLCQVALAQEKTARRGLPCFARQLHRCLGACTGDESLAAHRERAVTALANLAIQPWPFAGAVAWREQHGPKAWWHVLEDWCYLGSVPTLAEAPGLLSSPARFDLDTYQILAPRLPALLAGAVALEAVRRFELQPPAAPRPETQPQTTSPTAAPHRRKPPSPDQQTLSFFER
;
A
#
# COMPACT_ATOMS: atom_id res chain seq x y z
N MET A 1 0.05 -19.49 -13.61
CA MET A 1 1.46 -19.18 -13.87
C MET A 1 1.69 -19.29 -15.36
N PRO A 2 2.45 -18.42 -16.02
CA PRO A 2 3.34 -18.88 -17.09
C PRO A 2 4.74 -18.97 -16.49
N ASP A 3 5.41 -20.05 -16.86
CA ASP A 3 6.64 -20.53 -16.25
C ASP A 3 7.77 -19.51 -16.37
N LEU A 4 8.40 -19.17 -15.23
CA LEU A 4 9.80 -18.78 -15.28
C LEU A 4 10.51 -19.93 -15.98
N PRO A 5 11.41 -19.72 -16.96
CA PRO A 5 12.30 -20.79 -17.36
C PRO A 5 13.03 -21.23 -16.09
N ILE A 6 12.63 -22.39 -15.57
CA ILE A 6 13.30 -23.03 -14.46
C ILE A 6 14.59 -23.51 -15.09
N TYR A 7 15.68 -22.78 -14.84
CA TYR A 7 17.01 -23.31 -15.09
C TYR A 7 17.22 -24.42 -14.06
N GLN A 8 16.74 -25.61 -14.39
CA GLN A 8 17.09 -26.81 -13.66
C GLN A 8 18.62 -26.92 -13.70
N GLN A 9 19.22 -27.23 -12.56
CA GLN A 9 20.60 -27.68 -12.55
C GLN A 9 20.71 -28.80 -13.60
N PRO A 10 21.66 -28.74 -14.55
CA PRO A 10 21.90 -29.87 -15.42
C PRO A 10 22.20 -31.07 -14.52
N SER A 11 21.35 -32.10 -14.57
CA SER A 11 21.56 -33.38 -13.88
C SER A 11 22.67 -34.22 -14.51
N HIS A 12 23.48 -33.62 -15.38
CA HIS A 12 24.74 -34.12 -15.87
C HIS A 12 25.72 -32.96 -15.94
N GLN A 13 26.85 -33.06 -15.22
CA GLN A 13 28.03 -32.26 -15.53
C GLN A 13 28.30 -32.42 -17.03
N PRO A 14 28.23 -31.35 -17.86
CA PRO A 14 28.82 -31.43 -19.18
C PRO A 14 30.31 -31.72 -18.98
N ALA A 15 30.87 -32.63 -19.78
CA ALA A 15 32.26 -33.10 -19.71
C ALA A 15 33.33 -32.02 -20.00
N ASN A 16 32.95 -30.74 -19.97
CA ASN A 16 33.82 -29.58 -19.92
C ASN A 16 33.36 -28.70 -18.74
N ALA A 17 33.90 -28.97 -17.55
CA ALA A 17 33.85 -28.00 -16.47
C ALA A 17 34.42 -26.67 -16.99
N PRO A 18 33.78 -25.51 -16.71
CA PRO A 18 34.40 -24.24 -17.02
C PRO A 18 35.76 -24.19 -16.33
N ARG A 19 36.83 -23.98 -17.11
CA ARG A 19 38.14 -23.65 -16.55
C ARG A 19 37.94 -22.49 -15.59
N HIS A 20 38.53 -22.56 -14.41
CA HIS A 20 38.56 -21.46 -13.45
C HIS A 20 39.04 -20.22 -14.22
N LEU A 21 38.11 -19.34 -14.63
CA LEU A 21 38.47 -18.10 -15.26
C LEU A 21 39.02 -17.24 -14.13
N ASP A 22 40.29 -16.90 -14.21
CA ASP A 22 40.81 -15.86 -13.32
C ASP A 22 40.01 -14.56 -13.54
N ALA A 23 40.04 -13.66 -12.55
CA ALA A 23 39.26 -12.43 -12.57
C ALA A 23 39.48 -11.61 -13.84
N GLN A 24 40.72 -11.63 -14.35
CA GLN A 24 41.14 -10.87 -15.53
C GLN A 24 40.62 -11.52 -16.83
N ALA A 25 40.64 -12.84 -16.91
CA ALA A 25 40.08 -13.60 -18.02
C ALA A 25 38.56 -13.45 -18.10
N LEU A 26 37.87 -13.39 -16.95
CA LEU A 26 36.45 -13.09 -16.92
C LEU A 26 36.18 -11.66 -17.39
N ALA A 27 36.93 -10.67 -16.89
CA ALA A 27 36.81 -9.27 -17.30
C ALA A 27 37.01 -9.08 -18.81
N ALA A 28 38.01 -9.76 -19.40
CA ALA A 28 38.30 -9.74 -20.83
C ALA A 28 37.24 -10.44 -21.69
N ALA A 29 36.49 -11.39 -21.13
CA ALA A 29 35.45 -12.14 -21.84
C ALA A 29 34.07 -11.46 -21.83
N LEU A 30 33.91 -10.32 -21.14
CA LEU A 30 32.63 -9.61 -21.07
C LEU A 30 32.30 -8.95 -22.41
N SER A 31 31.03 -9.06 -22.82
CA SER A 31 30.48 -8.47 -24.04
C SER A 31 30.45 -6.93 -24.01
N ARG A 32 30.50 -6.34 -22.81
CA ARG A 32 30.54 -4.91 -22.54
C ARG A 32 31.13 -4.66 -21.15
N PRO A 33 31.68 -3.46 -20.88
CA PRO A 33 32.13 -3.11 -19.54
C PRO A 33 30.96 -3.06 -18.54
N ILE A 34 31.26 -3.40 -17.30
CA ILE A 34 30.32 -3.49 -16.17
C ILE A 34 30.85 -2.60 -15.05
N VAL A 35 29.95 -1.91 -14.35
CA VAL A 35 30.27 -1.17 -13.13
C VAL A 35 29.42 -1.69 -11.98
N PHE A 36 30.07 -2.18 -10.94
CA PHE A 36 29.43 -2.54 -9.69
C PHE A 36 29.44 -1.33 -8.77
N VAL A 37 28.27 -0.90 -8.31
CA VAL A 37 28.09 0.34 -7.58
C VAL A 37 27.31 0.08 -6.31
N ASP A 38 27.74 0.73 -5.24
CA ASP A 38 27.04 0.81 -3.96
C ASP A 38 27.18 2.25 -3.41
N LEU A 39 26.20 2.72 -2.66
CA LEU A 39 26.14 4.07 -2.12
C LEU A 39 25.82 4.07 -0.63
N GLU A 40 26.50 4.96 0.11
CA GLU A 40 26.03 5.41 1.42
C GLU A 40 25.36 6.78 1.29
N THR A 41 24.31 7.00 2.08
CA THR A 41 23.41 8.15 1.90
C THR A 41 22.95 8.73 3.23
N THR A 42 22.50 9.99 3.24
CA THR A 42 21.97 10.66 4.43
C THR A 42 20.57 10.18 4.85
N GLY A 43 19.98 9.21 4.15
CA GLY A 43 18.62 8.73 4.35
C GLY A 43 18.12 7.88 3.17
N ALA A 44 16.84 7.54 3.15
CA ALA A 44 16.28 6.60 2.16
C ALA A 44 15.51 7.26 1.00
N ASP A 45 15.28 8.58 1.06
CA ASP A 45 14.52 9.32 0.06
C ASP A 45 15.46 10.03 -0.93
N GLY A 46 15.67 9.43 -2.11
CA GLY A 46 16.55 10.00 -3.12
C GLY A 46 16.14 11.38 -3.65
N THR A 47 14.94 11.90 -3.35
CA THR A 47 14.52 13.26 -3.75
C THR A 47 14.95 14.34 -2.75
N ARG A 48 15.13 13.97 -1.49
CA ARG A 48 15.48 14.90 -0.39
C ARG A 48 16.87 14.63 0.17
N ASP A 49 17.16 13.37 0.40
CA ASP A 49 18.40 12.89 1.00
C ASP A 49 19.52 12.88 -0.06
N ARG A 50 20.78 12.83 0.38
CA ARG A 50 21.98 13.05 -0.43
C ARG A 50 22.96 11.88 -0.31
N ILE A 51 23.84 11.73 -1.29
CA ILE A 51 24.92 10.72 -1.27
C ILE A 51 26.07 11.20 -0.36
N THR A 52 26.61 10.32 0.47
CA THR A 52 27.75 10.58 1.38
C THR A 52 28.99 9.77 1.03
N GLU A 53 28.83 8.63 0.37
CA GLU A 53 29.92 7.81 -0.15
C GLU A 53 29.47 7.09 -1.42
N ILE A 54 30.38 6.89 -2.35
CA ILE A 54 30.17 6.04 -3.52
C ILE A 54 31.37 5.11 -3.68
N GLY A 55 31.08 3.84 -3.95
CA GLY A 55 32.06 2.82 -4.31
C GLY A 55 31.74 2.28 -5.69
N VAL A 56 32.76 2.18 -6.55
CA VAL A 56 32.65 1.67 -7.90
C VAL A 56 33.75 0.66 -8.17
N VAL A 57 33.37 -0.53 -8.59
CA VAL A 57 34.29 -1.51 -9.19
C VAL A 57 33.97 -1.59 -10.67
N GLU A 58 34.86 -1.04 -11.49
CA GLU A 58 34.78 -1.07 -12.94
C GLU A 58 35.48 -2.31 -13.47
N VAL A 59 34.80 -3.07 -14.31
CA VAL A 59 35.28 -4.32 -14.89
C VAL A 59 35.07 -4.29 -16.38
N GLY A 60 36.14 -4.48 -17.15
CA GLY A 60 36.08 -4.53 -18.60
C GLY A 60 37.33 -5.14 -19.23
N PRO A 61 37.44 -5.09 -20.57
CA PRO A 61 38.59 -5.64 -21.29
C PRO A 61 39.91 -4.96 -20.92
N ASP A 62 39.86 -3.69 -20.50
CA ASP A 62 41.03 -2.92 -20.09
C ASP A 62 41.47 -3.21 -18.64
N GLY A 63 40.71 -4.03 -17.91
CA GLY A 63 41.02 -4.50 -16.57
C GLY A 63 39.96 -4.20 -15.52
N ILE A 64 40.37 -4.31 -14.26
CA ILE A 64 39.54 -4.08 -13.08
C ILE A 64 40.08 -2.84 -12.36
N VAL A 65 39.22 -1.84 -12.16
CA VAL A 65 39.57 -0.57 -11.51
C VAL A 65 38.60 -0.30 -10.37
N GLU A 66 39.14 -0.17 -9.16
CA GLU A 66 38.40 0.23 -7.97
C GLU A 66 38.49 1.76 -7.81
N TRP A 67 37.36 2.39 -7.50
CA TRP A 67 37.28 3.82 -7.24
C TRP A 67 36.25 4.08 -6.15
N ASP A 68 36.62 4.86 -5.15
CA ASP A 68 35.70 5.29 -4.09
C ASP A 68 35.95 6.74 -3.70
N THR A 69 34.91 7.38 -3.17
CA THR A 69 35.06 8.70 -2.58
C THR A 69 33.97 9.01 -1.58
N LEU A 70 34.34 9.72 -0.51
CA LEU A 70 33.39 10.42 0.34
C LEU A 70 32.92 11.69 -0.37
N ILE A 71 31.65 12.03 -0.22
CA ILE A 71 31.00 13.18 -0.85
C ILE A 71 30.47 14.08 0.24
N ASP A 72 30.70 15.40 0.11
CA ASP A 72 30.04 16.39 0.96
C ASP A 72 28.56 16.52 0.51
N PRO A 73 27.59 16.05 1.32
CA PRO A 73 26.18 16.08 0.94
C PRO A 73 25.57 17.49 1.00
N GLY A 74 26.27 18.48 1.58
CA GLY A 74 25.75 19.83 1.80
C GLY A 74 24.58 19.92 2.79
N ILE A 75 24.26 18.82 3.48
CA ILE A 75 23.23 18.73 4.53
C ILE A 75 23.77 17.89 5.69
N GLY A 76 23.20 18.07 6.89
CA GLY A 76 23.59 17.28 8.05
C GLY A 76 23.20 15.81 7.93
N ILE A 77 24.09 14.90 8.32
CA ILE A 77 23.83 13.45 8.35
C ILE A 77 23.09 13.11 9.66
N PRO A 78 21.87 12.55 9.63
CA PRO A 78 21.14 12.21 10.85
C PRO A 78 21.92 11.23 11.75
N PRO A 79 21.88 11.36 13.09
CA PRO A 79 22.67 10.50 13.99
C PRO A 79 22.48 8.99 13.80
N PHE A 80 21.26 8.55 13.47
CA PHE A 80 20.98 7.13 13.22
C PHE A 80 21.68 6.61 11.95
N ILE A 81 21.87 7.45 10.93
CA ILE A 81 22.62 7.11 9.71
C ILE A 81 24.11 7.07 10.01
N GLN A 82 24.62 8.02 10.80
CA GLN A 82 26.01 8.00 11.25
C GLN A 82 26.32 6.71 12.03
N GLN A 83 25.39 6.26 12.87
CA GLN A 83 25.52 4.99 13.59
C GLN A 83 25.47 3.76 12.67
N LEU A 84 24.67 3.80 11.61
CA LEU A 84 24.49 2.69 10.68
C LEU A 84 25.69 2.52 9.73
N THR A 85 26.17 3.63 9.17
CA THR A 85 27.19 3.66 8.11
C THR A 85 28.59 3.93 8.66
N GLY A 86 28.69 4.48 9.87
CA GLY A 86 29.93 4.98 10.44
C GLY A 86 30.42 6.30 9.83
N ILE A 87 29.70 6.89 8.87
CA ILE A 87 30.07 8.15 8.21
C ILE A 87 29.52 9.33 9.03
N THR A 88 30.41 10.18 9.53
CA THR A 88 30.05 11.37 10.31
C THR A 88 30.10 12.65 9.48
N ASP A 89 29.43 13.71 9.94
CA ASP A 89 29.50 15.04 9.31
C ASP A 89 30.95 15.55 9.18
N ASP A 90 31.81 15.21 10.14
CA ASP A 90 33.22 15.61 10.12
C ASP A 90 34.03 14.87 9.03
N MET A 91 33.64 13.64 8.67
CA MET A 91 34.33 12.86 7.63
C MET A 91 34.06 13.39 6.22
N VAL A 92 32.82 13.86 5.99
CA VAL A 92 32.37 14.39 4.68
C VAL A 92 32.66 15.87 4.52
N ARG A 93 32.89 16.61 5.61
CA ARG A 93 33.20 18.05 5.55
C ARG A 93 34.46 18.31 4.72
N GLY A 94 34.32 19.13 3.68
CA GLY A 94 35.42 19.52 2.81
C GLY A 94 35.81 18.44 1.79
N ARG A 95 35.02 17.36 1.68
CA ARG A 95 35.09 16.43 0.55
C ARG A 95 34.46 17.05 -0.70
N PRO A 96 34.72 16.51 -1.90
CA PRO A 96 34.08 17.00 -3.12
C PRO A 96 32.56 16.94 -3.01
N SER A 97 31.87 17.94 -3.56
CA SER A 97 30.41 17.87 -3.74
C SER A 97 30.08 16.96 -4.93
N PHE A 98 28.85 16.42 -4.98
CA PHE A 98 28.42 15.66 -6.15
C PHE A 98 28.57 16.45 -7.46
N GLU A 99 28.28 17.75 -7.43
CA GLU A 99 28.43 18.65 -8.58
C GLU A 99 29.85 18.66 -9.13
N SER A 100 30.86 18.74 -8.26
CA SER A 100 32.25 18.68 -8.69
C SER A 100 32.69 17.32 -9.24
N LEU A 101 31.98 16.25 -8.87
CA LEU A 101 32.27 14.88 -9.34
C LEU A 101 31.48 14.47 -10.57
N ALA A 102 30.38 15.16 -10.89
CA ALA A 102 29.39 14.70 -11.86
C ALA A 102 29.99 14.35 -13.23
N GLU A 103 30.90 15.15 -13.76
CA GLU A 103 31.54 14.89 -15.05
C GLU A 103 32.37 13.59 -15.00
N THR A 104 33.34 13.51 -14.10
CA THR A 104 34.22 12.33 -13.95
C THR A 104 33.46 11.04 -13.60
N LEU A 105 32.42 11.14 -12.77
CA LEU A 105 31.56 10.00 -12.45
C LEU A 105 30.68 9.62 -13.63
N GLY A 106 30.18 10.60 -14.39
CA GLY A 106 29.44 10.39 -15.62
C GLY A 106 30.24 9.58 -16.64
N GLU A 107 31.48 9.98 -16.90
CA GLU A 107 32.42 9.25 -17.78
C GLU A 107 32.67 7.83 -17.29
N ARG A 108 32.81 7.65 -15.97
CA ARG A 108 33.00 6.32 -15.38
C ARG A 108 31.78 5.40 -15.56
N LEU A 109 30.56 5.93 -15.54
CA LEU A 109 29.33 5.12 -15.62
C LEU A 109 28.78 4.98 -17.05
N GLN A 110 29.10 5.90 -17.94
CA GLN A 110 28.50 5.99 -19.27
C GLN A 110 28.81 4.79 -20.15
N GLY A 111 27.76 4.23 -20.79
CA GLY A 111 27.89 3.14 -21.75
C GLY A 111 28.17 1.76 -21.13
N LYS A 112 28.20 1.66 -19.79
CA LYS A 112 28.49 0.42 -19.05
C LYS A 112 27.21 -0.17 -18.46
N LEU A 113 27.20 -1.47 -18.18
CA LEU A 113 26.13 -2.09 -17.42
C LEU A 113 26.25 -1.69 -15.94
N PHE A 114 25.23 -0.98 -15.44
CA PHE A 114 25.16 -0.59 -14.03
C PHE A 114 24.66 -1.76 -13.19
N VAL A 115 25.47 -2.25 -12.26
CA VAL A 115 25.14 -3.37 -11.39
C VAL A 115 25.15 -2.93 -9.94
N ALA A 116 24.06 -3.16 -9.22
CA ALA A 116 23.98 -2.88 -7.78
C ALA A 116 23.10 -3.91 -7.07
N HIS A 117 23.20 -4.00 -5.75
CA HIS A 117 22.34 -4.86 -4.94
C HIS A 117 21.10 -4.08 -4.51
N ASN A 118 19.91 -4.55 -4.88
CA ASN A 118 18.71 -3.71 -4.78
C ASN A 118 18.84 -2.39 -5.59
N ALA A 119 19.38 -2.51 -6.81
CA ALA A 119 19.84 -1.40 -7.66
C ALA A 119 18.88 -0.21 -7.87
N ARG A 120 17.58 -0.36 -7.59
CA ARG A 120 16.62 0.76 -7.62
C ARG A 120 17.03 1.88 -6.65
N PHE A 121 17.61 1.51 -5.51
CA PHE A 121 18.07 2.46 -4.51
C PHE A 121 19.24 3.29 -5.06
N ASP A 122 20.35 2.64 -5.37
CA ASP A 122 21.60 3.28 -5.80
C ASP A 122 21.40 4.08 -7.10
N TYR A 123 20.78 3.44 -8.09
CA TYR A 123 20.50 4.08 -9.37
C TYR A 123 19.55 5.29 -9.20
N GLY A 124 18.58 5.20 -8.29
CA GLY A 124 17.64 6.29 -8.00
C GLY A 124 18.34 7.52 -7.40
N PHE A 125 19.24 7.32 -6.44
CA PHE A 125 20.05 8.38 -5.84
C PHE A 125 20.96 9.05 -6.89
N LEU A 126 21.71 8.26 -7.66
CA LEU A 126 22.57 8.81 -8.72
C LEU A 126 21.76 9.59 -9.76
N LYS A 127 20.64 9.04 -10.24
CA LYS A 127 19.79 9.72 -11.20
C LYS A 127 19.28 11.07 -10.68
N ASN A 128 18.96 11.16 -9.39
CA ASN A 128 18.50 12.40 -8.79
C ASN A 128 19.64 13.40 -8.58
N GLU A 129 20.81 12.97 -8.12
CA GLU A 129 21.98 13.83 -8.00
C GLU A 129 22.43 14.40 -9.37
N PHE A 130 22.50 13.56 -10.41
CA PHE A 130 22.75 14.02 -11.77
C PHE A 130 21.70 15.02 -12.25
N ARG A 131 20.41 14.80 -11.93
CA ARG A 131 19.35 15.75 -12.27
C ARG A 131 19.54 17.11 -11.59
N ARG A 132 20.02 17.14 -10.34
CA ARG A 132 20.26 18.40 -9.60
C ARG A 132 21.29 19.29 -10.29
N VAL A 133 22.25 18.69 -10.99
CA VAL A 133 23.30 19.39 -11.73
C VAL A 133 22.97 19.55 -13.22
N GLY A 134 21.70 19.32 -13.60
CA GLY A 134 21.22 19.51 -14.97
C GLY A 134 21.56 18.38 -15.95
N VAL A 135 22.08 17.25 -15.47
CA VAL A 135 22.49 16.11 -16.30
C VAL A 135 21.42 15.00 -16.27
N THR A 136 21.03 14.52 -17.45
CA THR A 136 20.14 13.36 -17.55
C THR A 136 20.96 12.06 -17.54
N PHE A 137 20.94 11.34 -16.44
CA PHE A 137 21.62 10.05 -16.31
C PHE A 137 20.72 8.87 -16.72
N ARG A 138 21.23 8.02 -17.62
CA ARG A 138 20.59 6.79 -18.12
C ARG A 138 21.64 5.68 -18.24
N ALA A 139 21.30 4.48 -17.79
CA ALA A 139 22.15 3.30 -17.92
C ALA A 139 21.27 2.04 -18.00
N ASP A 140 21.79 0.98 -18.60
CA ASP A 140 21.21 -0.36 -18.40
C ASP A 140 21.48 -0.78 -16.96
N VAL A 141 20.45 -1.23 -16.25
CA VAL A 141 20.55 -1.55 -14.81
C VAL A 141 20.27 -3.02 -14.56
N LEU A 142 21.19 -3.68 -13.86
CA LEU A 142 21.04 -5.01 -13.34
C LEU A 142 21.05 -5.01 -11.81
N CYS A 143 20.02 -5.64 -11.23
CA CYS A 143 19.94 -5.84 -9.78
C CYS A 143 20.44 -7.24 -9.43
N THR A 144 21.53 -7.36 -8.67
CA THR A 144 22.13 -8.66 -8.30
C THR A 144 21.20 -9.51 -7.44
N LEU A 145 20.31 -8.89 -6.67
CA LEU A 145 19.24 -9.57 -5.92
C LEU A 145 18.24 -10.25 -6.87
N ARG A 146 17.88 -9.60 -7.99
CA ARG A 146 17.02 -10.21 -9.03
C ARG A 146 17.77 -11.29 -9.80
N LEU A 147 19.03 -11.07 -10.11
CA LEU A 147 19.89 -12.06 -10.76
C LEU A 147 19.99 -13.33 -9.91
N SER A 148 20.29 -13.18 -8.62
CA SER A 148 20.37 -14.29 -7.67
C SER A 148 19.05 -15.06 -7.57
N ARG A 149 17.89 -14.37 -7.52
CA ARG A 149 16.57 -15.02 -7.55
C ARG A 149 16.32 -15.81 -8.83
N SER A 150 16.80 -15.31 -9.97
CA SER A 150 16.64 -15.96 -11.26
C SER A 150 17.52 -17.21 -11.39
N LEU A 151 18.77 -17.13 -10.92
CA LEU A 151 19.73 -18.24 -11.02
C LEU A 151 19.54 -19.29 -9.91
N PHE A 152 19.10 -18.88 -8.72
CA PHE A 152 18.98 -19.74 -7.55
C PHE A 152 17.57 -19.69 -6.93
N PRO A 153 16.51 -20.06 -7.66
CA PRO A 153 15.11 -19.89 -7.21
C PRO A 153 14.73 -20.70 -5.96
N SER A 154 15.47 -21.76 -5.64
CA SER A 154 15.27 -22.59 -4.44
C SER A 154 15.82 -21.97 -3.15
N ALA A 155 16.59 -20.89 -3.25
CA ALA A 155 17.18 -20.24 -2.10
C ALA A 155 16.15 -19.41 -1.31
N ALA A 156 16.17 -19.55 0.02
CA ALA A 156 15.22 -18.85 0.89
C ALA A 156 15.47 -17.32 0.99
N ARG A 157 16.72 -16.87 0.85
CA ARG A 157 17.12 -15.45 1.02
C ARG A 157 18.11 -15.04 -0.06
N HIS A 158 18.02 -13.79 -0.52
CA HIS A 158 18.87 -13.22 -1.58
C HIS A 158 19.43 -11.84 -1.27
N GLY A 159 19.33 -11.38 -0.01
CA GLY A 159 20.01 -10.16 0.43
C GLY A 159 21.53 -10.34 0.45
N LEU A 160 22.29 -9.25 0.46
CA LEU A 160 23.75 -9.28 0.36
C LEU A 160 24.38 -10.21 1.40
N ASP A 161 23.98 -10.13 2.68
CA ASP A 161 24.48 -11.04 3.73
C ASP A 161 24.21 -12.52 3.42
N ALA A 162 23.09 -12.83 2.78
CA ALA A 162 22.77 -14.20 2.37
C ALA A 162 23.61 -14.65 1.17
N LEU A 163 24.03 -13.72 0.30
CA LEU A 163 24.98 -14.02 -0.77
C LEU A 163 26.38 -14.26 -0.21
N ILE A 164 26.84 -13.40 0.72
CA ILE A 164 28.11 -13.56 1.43
C ILE A 164 28.19 -14.95 2.06
N ALA A 165 27.19 -15.32 2.84
CA ALA A 165 27.16 -16.61 3.52
C ALA A 165 27.06 -17.80 2.56
N ARG A 166 26.30 -17.69 1.45
CA ARG A 166 26.08 -18.81 0.52
C ARG A 166 27.29 -19.08 -0.36
N PHE A 167 27.94 -18.03 -0.84
CA PHE A 167 29.04 -18.13 -1.81
C PHE A 167 30.40 -17.94 -1.18
N GLU A 168 30.45 -17.87 0.16
CA GLU A 168 31.68 -17.67 0.95
C GLU A 168 32.48 -16.45 0.47
N LEU A 169 31.75 -15.37 0.16
CA LEU A 169 32.36 -14.11 -0.26
C LEU A 169 33.16 -13.52 0.90
N GLN A 170 34.25 -12.83 0.59
CA GLN A 170 35.21 -12.31 1.56
C GLN A 170 35.00 -10.79 1.73
N PRO A 171 34.23 -10.34 2.73
CA PRO A 171 34.05 -8.92 2.99
C PRO A 171 35.33 -8.32 3.57
N LYS A 172 35.82 -7.22 2.98
CA LYS A 172 36.88 -6.37 3.58
C LYS A 172 36.32 -5.36 4.60
N GLY A 173 35.01 -5.36 4.78
CA GLY A 173 34.20 -4.48 5.64
C GLY A 173 32.71 -4.65 5.26
N ARG A 174 31.78 -4.15 6.08
CA ARG A 174 30.35 -4.02 5.73
C ARG A 174 29.92 -2.57 5.99
N HIS A 175 28.97 -2.07 5.19
CA HIS A 175 28.48 -0.68 5.29
C HIS A 175 29.57 0.35 4.93
N ARG A 176 30.37 0.00 3.91
CA ARG A 176 31.28 0.89 3.21
C ARG A 176 31.10 0.61 1.73
N ALA A 177 30.88 1.68 0.96
CA ALA A 177 30.39 1.55 -0.40
C ALA A 177 31.31 0.70 -1.29
N LEU A 178 32.63 0.91 -1.25
CA LEU A 178 33.55 0.12 -2.07
C LEU A 178 33.58 -1.36 -1.67
N ALA A 179 33.59 -1.64 -0.37
CA ALA A 179 33.63 -3.01 0.13
C ALA A 179 32.38 -3.80 -0.28
N ASP A 180 31.20 -3.15 -0.27
CA ASP A 180 29.96 -3.78 -0.70
C ASP A 180 29.89 -3.93 -2.24
N ALA A 181 30.42 -2.97 -3.01
CA ALA A 181 30.57 -3.10 -4.46
C ALA A 181 31.51 -4.25 -4.87
N GLU A 182 32.63 -4.42 -4.16
CA GLU A 182 33.56 -5.56 -4.34
C GLU A 182 32.86 -6.90 -4.09
N LEU A 183 31.97 -7.00 -3.09
CA LEU A 183 31.20 -8.23 -2.85
C LEU A 183 30.29 -8.58 -4.03
N LEU A 184 29.76 -7.57 -4.74
CA LEU A 184 28.98 -7.83 -5.95
C LEU A 184 29.83 -8.36 -7.09
N TRP A 185 31.06 -7.85 -7.23
CA TRP A 185 32.03 -8.40 -8.16
C TRP A 185 32.39 -9.84 -7.80
N GLN A 186 32.68 -10.13 -6.52
CA GLN A 186 32.94 -11.51 -6.07
C GLN A 186 31.74 -12.43 -6.36
N PHE A 187 30.52 -11.96 -6.11
CA PHE A 187 29.31 -12.71 -6.45
C PHE A 187 29.22 -12.98 -7.95
N TRP A 188 29.54 -12.00 -8.79
CA TRP A 188 29.58 -12.15 -10.24
C TRP A 188 30.58 -13.22 -10.68
N GLN A 189 31.79 -13.22 -10.12
CA GLN A 189 32.80 -14.25 -10.36
C GLN A 189 32.26 -15.65 -9.97
N LYS A 190 31.66 -15.78 -8.79
CA LYS A 190 31.05 -17.04 -8.33
C LYS A 190 29.91 -17.52 -9.22
N VAL A 191 29.11 -16.61 -9.78
CA VAL A 191 28.08 -16.97 -10.76
C VAL A 191 28.71 -17.59 -12.01
N HIS A 192 29.84 -17.07 -12.50
CA HIS A 192 30.54 -17.59 -13.67
C HIS A 192 31.40 -18.85 -13.39
N GLU A 193 31.70 -19.16 -12.12
CA GLU A 193 32.20 -20.49 -11.73
C GLU A 193 31.12 -21.57 -11.88
N LEU A 194 29.85 -21.20 -11.71
CA LEU A 194 28.70 -22.13 -11.69
C LEU A 194 27.96 -22.22 -13.03
N TYR A 195 27.95 -21.14 -13.80
CA TYR A 195 27.19 -21.03 -15.05
C TYR A 195 28.06 -20.48 -16.19
N THR A 196 27.75 -20.89 -17.41
CA THR A 196 28.42 -20.38 -18.60
C THR A 196 28.11 -18.90 -18.83
N ILE A 197 29.03 -18.18 -19.49
CA ILE A 197 28.87 -16.76 -19.82
C ILE A 197 27.56 -16.51 -20.57
N ASP A 198 27.25 -17.34 -21.58
CA ASP A 198 26.03 -17.19 -22.40
C ASP A 198 24.74 -17.33 -21.58
N LEU A 199 24.71 -18.22 -20.58
CA LEU A 199 23.53 -18.41 -19.73
C LEU A 199 23.33 -17.20 -18.83
N VAL A 200 24.41 -16.70 -18.23
CA VAL A 200 24.38 -15.50 -17.38
C VAL A 200 23.96 -14.29 -18.21
N GLU A 201 24.53 -14.11 -19.40
CA GLU A 201 24.17 -13.02 -20.31
C GLU A 201 22.70 -13.10 -20.73
N SER A 202 22.17 -14.29 -21.03
CA SER A 202 20.75 -14.49 -21.32
C SER A 202 19.86 -14.11 -20.12
N ALA A 203 20.24 -14.50 -18.90
CA ALA A 203 19.54 -14.12 -17.68
C ALA A 203 19.58 -12.59 -17.46
N VAL A 204 20.74 -11.95 -17.69
CA VAL A 204 20.93 -10.51 -17.60
C VAL A 204 20.04 -9.79 -18.60
N GLN A 205 20.07 -10.17 -19.88
CA GLN A 205 19.21 -9.60 -20.92
C GLN A 205 17.73 -9.76 -20.58
N SER A 206 17.32 -10.93 -20.08
CA SER A 206 15.95 -11.16 -19.61
C SER A 206 15.56 -10.25 -18.45
N LEU A 207 16.47 -9.96 -17.52
CA LEU A 207 16.22 -9.11 -16.35
C LEU A 207 16.21 -7.62 -16.66
N ILE A 208 17.07 -7.18 -17.58
CA ILE A 208 17.06 -5.83 -18.13
C ILE A 208 15.76 -5.62 -18.91
N LYS A 209 15.39 -6.58 -19.76
CA LYS A 209 14.10 -6.57 -20.46
C LYS A 209 12.92 -6.64 -19.48
N ARG A 210 12.95 -7.45 -18.41
CA ARG A 210 11.89 -7.55 -17.37
C ARG A 210 11.88 -6.41 -16.36
N ALA A 211 12.72 -5.37 -16.51
CA ALA A 211 12.43 -4.08 -15.88
C ALA A 211 11.29 -3.34 -16.63
N SER A 212 10.80 -3.91 -17.73
CA SER A 212 9.58 -3.52 -18.42
C SER A 212 8.31 -4.06 -17.76
N LEU A 213 7.22 -3.41 -18.13
CA LEU A 213 5.84 -3.56 -17.69
C LEU A 213 5.33 -5.01 -17.72
N PRO A 214 4.23 -5.34 -16.99
CA PRO A 214 3.51 -6.60 -17.15
C PRO A 214 3.34 -7.02 -18.60
N ALA A 215 3.43 -8.32 -18.89
CA ALA A 215 3.34 -8.88 -20.25
C ALA A 215 2.03 -8.56 -21.02
N GLY A 216 1.05 -7.90 -20.39
CA GLY A 216 -0.19 -7.44 -21.02
C GLY A 216 -0.36 -5.93 -21.09
N LEU A 217 0.67 -5.14 -20.74
CA LEU A 217 0.70 -3.69 -20.91
C LEU A 217 1.73 -3.34 -21.99
N GLU A 218 1.36 -2.44 -22.91
CA GLU A 218 2.28 -1.91 -23.91
C GLU A 218 3.45 -1.18 -23.25
N GLU A 219 4.64 -1.21 -23.86
CA GLU A 219 5.88 -0.64 -23.32
C GLU A 219 5.76 0.87 -22.98
N THR A 220 4.87 1.58 -23.67
CA THR A 220 4.57 3.01 -23.52
C THR A 220 3.41 3.30 -22.57
N ALA A 221 2.73 2.28 -22.02
CA ALA A 221 1.47 2.45 -21.29
C ALA A 221 1.58 3.33 -20.02
N LEU A 222 2.79 3.59 -19.52
CA LEU A 222 3.03 4.48 -18.38
C LEU A 222 3.69 5.82 -18.74
N ASP A 223 4.04 6.04 -20.01
CA ASP A 223 4.78 7.25 -20.43
C ASP A 223 3.96 8.52 -20.25
N ASP A 224 2.65 8.41 -20.49
CA ASP A 224 1.67 9.50 -20.39
C ASP A 224 1.18 9.76 -18.96
N VAL A 225 1.54 8.90 -17.99
CA VAL A 225 1.09 9.07 -16.61
C VAL A 225 1.73 10.32 -16.02
N PRO A 226 0.97 11.35 -15.63
CA PRO A 226 1.54 12.55 -15.05
C PRO A 226 2.09 12.25 -13.65
N ASP A 227 3.10 13.01 -13.21
CA ASP A 227 3.54 12.95 -11.80
C ASP A 227 2.79 13.98 -10.96
N THR A 228 1.47 13.80 -10.89
CA THR A 228 0.53 14.67 -10.18
C THR A 228 -0.26 13.86 -9.14
N PRO A 229 -0.98 14.51 -8.21
CA PRO A 229 -1.90 13.85 -7.33
C PRO A 229 -3.08 13.24 -8.09
N GLY A 230 -3.57 12.10 -7.61
CA GLY A 230 -4.76 11.49 -8.17
C GLY A 230 -4.97 10.04 -7.77
N VAL A 231 -5.84 9.38 -8.53
CA VAL A 231 -6.24 7.98 -8.35
C VAL A 231 -5.90 7.20 -9.62
N TYR A 232 -5.35 6.00 -9.47
CA TYR A 232 -5.10 5.06 -10.56
C TYR A 232 -5.98 3.82 -10.41
N LEU A 233 -6.37 3.27 -11.55
CA LEU A 233 -7.24 2.10 -11.67
C LEU A 233 -6.53 1.05 -12.50
N PHE A 234 -6.50 -0.16 -11.97
CA PHE A 234 -5.96 -1.34 -12.63
C PHE A 234 -7.08 -2.23 -13.10
N TYR A 235 -7.10 -2.52 -14.40
CA TYR A 235 -8.06 -3.41 -15.03
C TYR A 235 -7.37 -4.68 -15.50
N GLY A 236 -8.09 -5.79 -15.39
CA GLY A 236 -7.68 -7.09 -15.89
C GLY A 236 -8.25 -7.40 -17.27
N ASP A 237 -8.35 -8.69 -17.58
CA ASP A 237 -9.02 -9.15 -18.78
C ASP A 237 -10.51 -8.72 -18.78
N GLN A 238 -11.06 -8.41 -19.96
CA GLN A 238 -12.44 -7.96 -20.15
C GLN A 238 -12.83 -6.70 -19.35
N ASP A 239 -11.89 -5.77 -19.13
CA ASP A 239 -12.11 -4.52 -18.39
C ASP A 239 -12.63 -4.70 -16.95
N MET A 240 -12.32 -5.84 -16.33
CA MET A 240 -12.68 -6.08 -14.93
C MET A 240 -11.83 -5.20 -14.00
N PRO A 241 -12.44 -4.37 -13.12
CA PRO A 241 -11.68 -3.54 -12.17
C PRO A 241 -11.03 -4.43 -11.10
N LEU A 242 -9.70 -4.45 -11.07
CA LEU A 242 -8.92 -5.28 -10.15
C LEU A 242 -8.57 -4.53 -8.88
N TYR A 243 -8.10 -3.29 -9.03
CA TYR A 243 -7.59 -2.50 -7.92
C TYR A 243 -7.68 -1.01 -8.22
N ILE A 244 -7.98 -0.23 -7.19
CA ILE A 244 -7.96 1.23 -7.22
C ILE A 244 -7.01 1.71 -6.12
N GLY A 245 -6.13 2.66 -6.43
CA GLY A 245 -5.24 3.25 -5.44
C GLY A 245 -5.02 4.74 -5.66
N LYS A 246 -4.62 5.44 -4.61
CA LYS A 246 -4.27 6.88 -4.64
C LYS A 246 -2.77 7.16 -4.57
N SER A 247 -2.36 8.34 -5.02
CA SER A 247 -1.03 8.90 -4.81
C SER A 247 -1.03 10.43 -4.91
N ILE A 248 -0.02 11.07 -4.31
CA ILE A 248 0.37 12.45 -4.64
C ILE A 248 1.38 12.51 -5.81
N HIS A 249 1.97 11.37 -6.16
CA HIS A 249 2.91 11.15 -7.28
C HIS A 249 2.44 9.92 -8.08
N LEU A 250 1.53 10.11 -9.03
CA LEU A 250 0.89 9.01 -9.77
C LEU A 250 1.91 8.14 -10.51
N ARG A 251 2.80 8.76 -11.31
CA ARG A 251 3.82 8.04 -12.10
C ARG A 251 4.70 7.14 -11.23
N GLN A 252 5.25 7.69 -10.14
CA GLN A 252 6.11 6.93 -9.23
C GLN A 252 5.36 5.76 -8.57
N ARG A 253 4.12 5.99 -8.14
CA ARG A 253 3.32 4.98 -7.43
C ARG A 253 2.88 3.85 -8.34
N ILE A 254 2.44 4.16 -9.55
CA ILE A 254 2.07 3.15 -10.55
C ILE A 254 3.30 2.33 -10.94
N GLY A 255 4.43 2.97 -11.23
CA GLY A 255 5.69 2.28 -11.53
C GLY A 255 6.15 1.34 -10.40
N ALA A 256 5.92 1.72 -9.13
CA ALA A 256 6.27 0.87 -7.99
C ALA A 256 5.54 -0.49 -8.01
N HIS A 257 4.27 -0.53 -8.44
CA HIS A 257 3.50 -1.78 -8.56
C HIS A 257 4.08 -2.75 -9.59
N PHE A 258 4.89 -2.29 -10.53
CA PHE A 258 5.43 -3.10 -11.63
C PHE A 258 6.95 -3.30 -11.55
N SER A 259 7.61 -2.62 -10.61
CA SER A 259 9.08 -2.64 -10.44
C SER A 259 9.68 -3.94 -9.86
N GLY A 260 8.94 -5.07 -9.94
CA GLY A 260 9.49 -6.42 -9.81
C GLY A 260 9.85 -6.92 -8.41
N ASP A 261 9.48 -6.19 -7.35
CA ASP A 261 9.81 -6.56 -5.97
C ASP A 261 8.55 -6.88 -5.14
N HIS A 262 7.80 -7.89 -5.59
CA HIS A 262 6.55 -8.27 -4.92
C HIS A 262 6.81 -9.06 -3.64
N ARG A 263 7.19 -8.38 -2.56
CA ARG A 263 7.11 -8.94 -1.20
C ARG A 263 5.65 -9.17 -0.77
N ALA A 264 4.69 -8.46 -1.38
CA ALA A 264 3.26 -8.61 -1.11
C ALA A 264 2.54 -9.46 -2.19
N THR A 265 1.81 -10.48 -1.76
CA THR A 265 1.01 -11.39 -2.61
C THR A 265 0.05 -10.65 -3.55
N LEU A 266 -0.45 -9.48 -3.14
CA LEU A 266 -1.35 -8.66 -3.94
C LEU A 266 -0.64 -8.01 -5.13
N GLU A 267 0.52 -7.39 -4.92
CA GLU A 267 1.29 -6.72 -5.98
C GLU A 267 1.74 -7.71 -7.04
N MET A 268 2.14 -8.93 -6.63
CA MET A 268 2.47 -10.01 -7.57
C MET A 268 1.28 -10.45 -8.42
N ARG A 269 0.07 -10.47 -7.84
CA ARG A 269 -1.15 -10.80 -8.61
C ARG A 269 -1.45 -9.69 -9.60
N LEU A 270 -1.45 -8.43 -9.13
CA LEU A 270 -1.71 -7.27 -9.97
C LEU A 270 -0.75 -7.21 -11.16
N ALA A 271 0.56 -7.32 -10.94
CA ALA A 271 1.56 -7.30 -12.01
C ALA A 271 1.42 -8.43 -13.04
N ARG A 272 0.63 -9.48 -12.76
CA ARG A 272 0.36 -10.57 -13.71
C ARG A 272 -0.99 -10.43 -14.42
N THR A 273 -1.97 -9.82 -13.76
CA THR A 273 -3.35 -9.75 -14.23
C THR A 273 -3.69 -8.41 -14.86
N VAL A 274 -2.97 -7.33 -14.56
CA VAL A 274 -3.22 -6.02 -15.18
C VAL A 274 -3.03 -6.10 -16.69
N ARG A 275 -3.98 -5.53 -17.41
CA ARG A 275 -4.00 -5.34 -18.88
C ARG A 275 -4.15 -3.88 -19.27
N ARG A 276 -4.71 -3.06 -18.38
CA ARG A 276 -4.95 -1.64 -18.65
C ARG A 276 -4.84 -0.84 -17.37
N VAL A 277 -4.24 0.34 -17.48
CA VAL A 277 -4.10 1.30 -16.40
C VAL A 277 -4.85 2.56 -16.81
N GLU A 278 -5.73 3.05 -15.94
CA GLU A 278 -6.28 4.40 -16.04
C GLU A 278 -5.80 5.23 -14.86
N TRP A 279 -5.87 6.54 -15.00
CA TRP A 279 -5.67 7.47 -13.91
C TRP A 279 -6.65 8.64 -14.02
N ARG A 280 -6.89 9.27 -12.88
CA ARG A 280 -7.70 10.48 -12.74
C ARG A 280 -6.93 11.43 -11.83
N GLU A 281 -6.49 12.54 -12.40
CA GLU A 281 -5.78 13.60 -11.67
C GLU A 281 -6.71 14.30 -10.67
N THR A 282 -6.16 14.76 -9.55
CA THR A 282 -6.84 15.58 -8.54
C THR A 282 -5.98 16.78 -8.15
N GLY A 283 -6.60 17.77 -7.50
CA GLY A 283 -5.92 18.98 -7.05
C GLY A 283 -5.01 18.79 -5.84
N GLY A 284 -5.01 17.62 -5.20
CA GLY A 284 -4.26 17.37 -3.99
C GLY A 284 -4.56 16.01 -3.37
N GLU A 285 -4.01 15.79 -2.17
CA GLU A 285 -4.19 14.57 -1.39
C GLU A 285 -5.65 14.35 -0.99
N THR A 286 -6.37 15.41 -0.58
CA THR A 286 -7.75 15.27 -0.11
C THR A 286 -8.66 14.81 -1.23
N GLY A 287 -8.54 15.42 -2.41
CA GLY A 287 -9.25 14.98 -3.60
C GLY A 287 -8.92 13.54 -3.99
N ALA A 288 -7.65 13.12 -3.88
CA ALA A 288 -7.26 11.74 -4.17
C ALA A 288 -7.87 10.74 -3.16
N LEU A 289 -7.94 11.11 -1.88
CA LEU A 289 -8.61 10.31 -0.83
C LEU A 289 -10.11 10.16 -1.09
N LEU A 290 -10.80 11.27 -1.38
CA LEU A 290 -12.24 11.30 -1.64
C LEU A 290 -12.59 10.48 -2.90
N LEU A 291 -11.84 10.70 -3.97
CA LEU A 291 -12.07 10.02 -5.25
C LEU A 291 -11.77 8.52 -5.14
N GLU A 292 -10.72 8.11 -4.43
CA GLU A 292 -10.41 6.69 -4.20
C GLU A 292 -11.55 6.00 -3.44
N ALA A 293 -12.00 6.59 -2.31
CA ALA A 293 -13.10 6.05 -1.51
C ALA A 293 -14.39 5.93 -2.32
N HIS A 294 -14.70 6.94 -3.14
CA HIS A 294 -15.86 6.93 -4.03
C HIS A 294 -15.76 5.83 -5.09
N LEU A 295 -14.64 5.74 -5.82
CA LEU A 295 -14.46 4.77 -6.90
C LEU A 295 -14.45 3.33 -6.40
N ILE A 296 -13.87 3.07 -5.22
CA ILE A 296 -13.92 1.71 -4.65
C ILE A 296 -15.36 1.31 -4.33
N LYS A 297 -16.20 2.25 -3.86
CA LYS A 297 -17.61 1.99 -3.56
C LYS A 297 -18.44 1.78 -4.82
N THR A 298 -18.21 2.56 -5.87
CA THR A 298 -18.98 2.45 -7.12
C THR A 298 -18.54 1.27 -7.99
N MET A 299 -17.23 1.01 -8.07
CA MET A 299 -16.68 -0.01 -8.98
C MET A 299 -16.41 -1.36 -8.32
N GLN A 300 -16.39 -1.44 -6.98
CA GLN A 300 -16.19 -2.67 -6.21
C GLN A 300 -15.04 -3.55 -6.75
N PRO A 301 -13.81 -3.01 -6.89
CA PRO A 301 -12.71 -3.73 -7.49
C PRO A 301 -12.36 -4.99 -6.67
N LEU A 302 -11.88 -6.02 -7.38
CA LEU A 302 -11.68 -7.36 -6.82
C LEU A 302 -10.81 -7.36 -5.54
N HIS A 303 -9.78 -6.51 -5.50
CA HIS A 303 -8.77 -6.52 -4.44
C HIS A 303 -8.93 -5.44 -3.36
N ASN A 304 -9.74 -4.40 -3.54
CA ASN A 304 -10.03 -3.46 -2.46
C ASN A 304 -11.16 -4.02 -1.58
N GLN A 305 -10.78 -4.73 -0.52
CA GLN A 305 -11.73 -5.39 0.39
C GLN A 305 -12.18 -4.51 1.56
N MET A 306 -11.37 -3.52 1.98
CA MET A 306 -11.59 -2.75 3.22
C MET A 306 -12.57 -1.58 3.11
N LEU A 307 -12.91 -1.13 1.90
CA LEU A 307 -13.75 0.05 1.64
C LEU A 307 -15.12 -0.31 1.02
N ARG A 308 -15.54 -1.58 1.12
CA ARG A 308 -16.83 -2.03 0.61
C ARG A 308 -17.95 -1.45 1.47
N GLN A 309 -19.04 -0.97 0.85
CA GLN A 309 -20.12 -0.27 1.53
C GLN A 309 -20.61 -1.05 2.76
N ASN A 310 -20.64 -0.38 3.91
CA ASN A 310 -21.26 -0.94 5.11
C ASN A 310 -22.78 -1.03 4.89
N ALA A 311 -23.37 -2.20 5.14
CA ALA A 311 -24.81 -2.41 4.98
C ALA A 311 -25.67 -1.58 5.96
N ALA A 312 -25.05 -1.08 7.04
CA ALA A 312 -25.61 -0.13 8.00
C ALA A 312 -24.47 0.44 8.85
N LEU A 313 -24.62 1.69 9.29
CA LEU A 313 -23.80 2.31 10.34
C LEU A 313 -24.59 2.45 11.64
N TYR A 314 -23.85 2.41 12.75
CA TYR A 314 -24.39 2.56 14.10
C TYR A 314 -23.68 3.66 14.86
N ALA A 315 -24.40 4.42 15.68
CA ALA A 315 -23.87 5.49 16.51
C ALA A 315 -24.52 5.47 17.88
N TRP A 316 -23.79 5.88 18.91
CA TRP A 316 -24.38 6.09 20.23
C TRP A 316 -25.00 7.47 20.30
N GLU A 317 -26.17 7.58 20.93
CA GLU A 317 -26.78 8.86 21.30
C GLU A 317 -27.00 8.83 22.81
N LEU A 318 -26.74 9.94 23.51
CA LEU A 318 -27.06 10.06 24.94
C LEU A 318 -28.04 11.23 25.16
N PRO A 319 -29.34 11.02 24.91
CA PRO A 319 -30.35 12.09 25.03
C PRO A 319 -30.35 12.72 26.43
N PRO A 320 -30.71 14.01 26.54
CA PRO A 320 -30.95 14.65 27.84
C PRO A 320 -31.91 13.82 28.70
N GLY A 321 -31.57 13.63 29.98
CA GLY A 321 -32.43 12.92 30.95
C GLY A 321 -32.29 11.39 30.99
N LEU A 322 -31.59 10.74 30.05
CA LEU A 322 -31.35 9.29 30.10
C LEU A 322 -30.00 8.92 30.74
N SER A 323 -29.93 7.97 31.66
CA SER A 323 -28.63 7.58 32.23
C SER A 323 -27.77 6.70 31.30
N ALA A 324 -28.41 6.03 30.32
CA ALA A 324 -27.74 5.10 29.42
C ALA A 324 -27.78 5.62 27.96
N PRO A 325 -26.70 5.42 27.18
CA PRO A 325 -26.70 5.73 25.76
C PRO A 325 -27.56 4.73 24.98
N ILE A 326 -28.20 5.19 23.91
CA ILE A 326 -29.01 4.40 22.99
C ILE A 326 -28.28 4.23 21.66
N LEU A 327 -28.37 3.03 21.07
CA LEU A 327 -27.72 2.75 19.79
C LEU A 327 -28.68 3.11 18.64
N ARG A 328 -28.26 4.06 17.79
CA ARG A 328 -28.96 4.48 16.58
C ARG A 328 -28.38 3.81 15.34
N SER A 329 -29.19 3.73 14.28
CA SER A 329 -28.77 3.24 12.96
C SER A 329 -28.98 4.34 11.92
N ASP A 330 -28.08 4.44 10.97
CA ASP A 330 -28.20 5.32 9.80
C ASP A 330 -29.46 5.08 8.95
N ARG A 331 -30.10 3.92 9.08
CA ARG A 331 -31.37 3.60 8.40
C ARG A 331 -32.56 4.40 8.90
N ASN A 332 -32.51 4.86 10.16
CA ASN A 332 -33.61 5.58 10.80
C ASN A 332 -33.20 6.91 11.43
N THR A 333 -31.92 7.25 11.35
CA THR A 333 -31.34 8.45 11.93
C THR A 333 -30.38 9.05 10.91
N ASP A 334 -30.57 10.31 10.55
CA ASP A 334 -29.66 11.00 9.65
C ASP A 334 -28.36 11.38 10.39
N PHE A 335 -27.30 10.59 10.20
CA PHE A 335 -26.02 10.82 10.86
C PHE A 335 -25.34 12.12 10.42
N SER A 336 -25.74 12.70 9.29
CA SER A 336 -25.16 13.94 8.81
C SER A 336 -25.64 15.14 9.59
N ARG A 337 -26.90 15.14 10.06
CA ARG A 337 -27.54 16.32 10.66
C ARG A 337 -28.01 16.12 12.09
N HIS A 338 -28.20 14.87 12.52
CA HIS A 338 -28.67 14.58 13.86
C HIS A 338 -27.61 14.98 14.91
N PRO A 339 -27.95 15.81 15.91
CA PRO A 339 -27.00 16.25 16.92
C PRO A 339 -26.65 15.13 17.90
N ASN A 340 -25.54 15.28 18.63
CA ASN A 340 -25.17 14.43 19.77
C ASN A 340 -25.05 12.92 19.44
N LEU A 341 -24.59 12.60 18.24
CA LEU A 341 -24.19 11.25 17.88
C LEU A 341 -22.70 11.04 18.19
N TYR A 342 -22.36 9.85 18.70
CA TYR A 342 -21.02 9.48 19.14
C TYR A 342 -20.58 8.19 18.45
N GLY A 343 -19.61 8.34 17.56
CA GLY A 343 -18.98 7.29 16.78
C GLY A 343 -19.86 6.80 15.64
N ALA A 344 -19.22 6.34 14.56
CA ALA A 344 -19.89 5.68 13.45
C ALA A 344 -19.23 4.32 13.23
N PHE A 345 -19.99 3.26 13.53
CA PHE A 345 -19.50 1.89 13.60
C PHE A 345 -20.13 1.02 12.52
N PRO A 346 -19.37 0.12 11.87
CA PRO A 346 -19.89 -0.75 10.81
C PRO A 346 -20.81 -1.86 11.33
N SER A 347 -20.80 -2.12 12.65
CA SER A 347 -21.65 -3.14 13.27
C SER A 347 -22.06 -2.78 14.69
N ARG A 348 -23.19 -3.36 15.16
CA ARG A 348 -23.61 -3.27 16.56
C ARG A 348 -22.53 -3.79 17.52
N ALA A 349 -21.87 -4.89 17.15
CA ALA A 349 -20.82 -5.50 17.95
C ALA A 349 -19.62 -4.56 18.12
N SER A 350 -19.16 -3.89 17.05
CA SER A 350 -18.08 -2.90 17.16
C SER A 350 -18.47 -1.68 18.01
N ALA A 351 -19.73 -1.23 17.93
CA ALA A 351 -20.22 -0.13 18.75
C ALA A 351 -20.25 -0.50 20.25
N GLN A 352 -20.72 -1.70 20.57
CA GLN A 352 -20.74 -2.24 21.94
C GLN A 352 -19.33 -2.45 22.49
N ALA A 353 -18.44 -3.05 21.70
CA ALA A 353 -17.04 -3.25 22.10
C ALA A 353 -16.35 -1.92 22.44
N ARG A 354 -16.56 -0.88 21.62
CA ARG A 354 -16.00 0.44 21.90
C ARG A 354 -16.58 1.08 23.16
N LEU A 355 -17.88 0.94 23.41
CA LEU A 355 -18.50 1.44 24.63
C LEU A 355 -17.98 0.70 25.88
N ALA A 356 -17.77 -0.62 25.78
CA ALA A 356 -17.18 -1.40 26.86
C ALA A 356 -15.73 -0.99 27.17
N GLU A 357 -14.93 -0.71 26.14
CA GLU A 357 -13.57 -0.18 26.30
C GLU A 357 -13.58 1.18 26.99
N LEU A 358 -14.44 2.11 26.55
CA LEU A 358 -14.62 3.40 27.22
C LEU A 358 -15.06 3.24 28.68
N ALA A 359 -15.94 2.28 28.95
CA ALA A 359 -16.37 2.01 30.31
C ALA A 359 -15.22 1.56 31.21
N GLN A 360 -14.30 0.74 30.69
CA GLN A 360 -13.11 0.32 31.43
C GLN A 360 -12.14 1.50 31.66
N THR A 361 -11.83 2.27 30.62
CA THR A 361 -10.88 3.39 30.68
C THR A 361 -11.36 4.51 31.60
N HIS A 362 -12.67 4.79 31.62
CA HIS A 362 -13.27 5.89 32.38
C HIS A 362 -14.01 5.43 33.65
N GLN A 363 -13.81 4.18 34.07
CA GLN A 363 -14.41 3.59 35.28
C GLN A 363 -15.94 3.73 35.34
N LEU A 364 -16.60 3.59 34.20
CA LEU A 364 -18.06 3.69 34.08
C LEU A 364 -18.72 2.37 34.47
N CYS A 365 -19.84 2.47 35.18
CA CYS A 365 -20.65 1.30 35.52
C CYS A 365 -21.34 0.71 34.26
N GLN A 366 -21.04 -0.55 33.93
CA GLN A 366 -21.62 -1.23 32.77
C GLN A 366 -23.14 -1.44 32.85
N VAL A 367 -23.69 -1.60 34.06
CA VAL A 367 -25.15 -1.70 34.28
C VAL A 367 -25.83 -0.36 34.03
N ALA A 368 -25.24 0.75 34.49
CA ALA A 368 -25.76 2.09 34.23
C ALA A 368 -25.69 2.47 32.74
N LEU A 369 -24.71 1.93 32.00
CA LEU A 369 -24.62 2.02 30.54
C LEU A 369 -25.50 1.01 29.78
N ALA A 370 -26.31 0.21 30.50
CA ALA A 370 -27.13 -0.86 29.94
C ALA A 370 -26.35 -1.91 29.10
N GLN A 371 -25.05 -2.08 29.34
CA GLN A 371 -24.21 -3.14 28.73
C GLN A 371 -24.35 -4.48 29.46
N GLU A 372 -24.66 -4.44 30.75
CA GLU A 372 -24.81 -5.60 31.62
C GLU A 372 -26.17 -5.53 32.34
N LYS A 373 -26.80 -6.68 32.56
CA LYS A 373 -28.02 -6.79 33.39
C LYS A 373 -27.67 -7.51 34.68
N THR A 374 -28.09 -6.96 35.82
CA THR A 374 -28.01 -7.65 37.11
C THR A 374 -29.33 -8.36 37.42
N ALA A 375 -29.27 -9.43 38.21
CA ALA A 375 -30.47 -10.18 38.62
C ALA A 375 -31.45 -9.34 39.47
N ARG A 376 -30.95 -8.35 40.22
CA ARG A 376 -31.74 -7.41 41.04
C ARG A 376 -31.10 -6.02 41.01
N ARG A 377 -31.91 -4.97 41.19
CA ARG A 377 -31.41 -3.59 41.37
C ARG A 377 -30.59 -3.49 42.66
N GLY A 378 -29.51 -2.71 42.64
CA GLY A 378 -28.61 -2.52 43.79
C GLY A 378 -27.46 -3.53 43.89
N LEU A 379 -27.42 -4.58 43.05
CA LEU A 379 -26.28 -5.51 43.02
C LEU A 379 -25.08 -4.91 42.25
N PRO A 380 -23.83 -5.19 42.70
CA PRO A 380 -22.63 -4.73 42.00
C PRO A 380 -22.46 -5.44 40.66
N CYS A 381 -22.17 -4.68 39.60
CA CYS A 381 -21.76 -5.24 38.32
C CYS A 381 -20.38 -5.91 38.41
N PHE A 382 -20.02 -6.74 37.42
CA PHE A 382 -18.72 -7.41 37.41
C PHE A 382 -17.54 -6.44 37.55
N ALA A 383 -17.58 -5.31 36.85
CA ALA A 383 -16.57 -4.26 36.96
C ALA A 383 -16.48 -3.66 38.37
N ARG A 384 -17.60 -3.53 39.09
CA ARG A 384 -17.62 -3.05 40.49
C ARG A 384 -16.99 -4.05 41.44
N GLN A 385 -17.27 -5.34 41.27
CA GLN A 385 -16.66 -6.41 42.07
C GLN A 385 -15.13 -6.42 41.95
N LEU A 386 -14.60 -6.00 40.80
CA LEU A 386 -13.17 -5.85 40.55
C LEU A 386 -12.61 -4.44 40.88
N HIS A 387 -13.41 -3.55 41.47
CA HIS A 387 -13.08 -2.14 41.73
C HIS A 387 -12.66 -1.34 40.49
N ARG A 388 -13.15 -1.72 39.31
CA ARG A 388 -12.91 -1.07 38.01
C ARG A 388 -14.00 -0.07 37.60
N CYS A 389 -15.00 0.14 38.45
CA CYS A 389 -15.97 1.22 38.28
C CYS A 389 -16.38 1.85 39.63
N LEU A 390 -16.93 3.06 39.57
CA LEU A 390 -17.28 3.84 40.76
C LEU A 390 -18.63 3.46 41.41
N GLY A 391 -19.37 2.51 40.86
CA GLY A 391 -20.49 1.88 41.58
C GLY A 391 -21.85 2.58 41.45
N ALA A 392 -22.15 3.18 40.29
CA ALA A 392 -23.50 3.72 40.03
C ALA A 392 -24.64 2.67 40.19
N CYS A 393 -24.35 1.38 40.00
CA CYS A 393 -25.32 0.30 40.22
C CYS A 393 -25.63 -0.01 41.70
N THR A 394 -24.69 0.29 42.60
CA THR A 394 -24.79 0.06 44.05
C THR A 394 -25.19 1.32 44.82
N GLY A 395 -25.23 2.48 44.15
CA GLY A 395 -25.54 3.77 44.77
C GLY A 395 -24.32 4.48 45.38
N ASP A 396 -23.12 3.88 45.26
CA ASP A 396 -21.85 4.50 45.69
C ASP A 396 -21.53 5.77 44.90
N GLU A 397 -22.10 5.86 43.69
CA GLU A 397 -22.02 6.99 42.79
C GLU A 397 -23.42 7.40 42.34
N SER A 398 -23.69 8.71 42.28
CA SER A 398 -24.94 9.20 41.72
C SER A 398 -25.01 8.98 40.20
N LEU A 399 -26.22 8.73 39.68
CA LEU A 399 -26.44 8.58 38.23
C LEU A 399 -26.08 9.85 37.44
N ALA A 400 -26.19 11.02 38.08
CA ALA A 400 -25.82 12.30 37.47
C ALA A 400 -24.30 12.42 37.27
N ALA A 401 -23.51 12.10 38.30
CA ALA A 401 -22.04 12.07 38.19
C ALA A 401 -21.55 11.02 37.18
N HIS A 402 -22.23 9.86 37.14
CA HIS A 402 -21.93 8.81 36.18
C HIS A 402 -22.20 9.26 34.75
N ARG A 403 -23.35 9.91 34.53
CA ARG A 403 -23.73 10.48 33.24
C ARG A 403 -22.71 11.52 32.76
N GLU A 404 -22.28 12.43 33.63
CA GLU A 404 -21.29 13.45 33.28
C GLU A 404 -19.98 12.81 32.78
N ARG A 405 -19.47 11.79 33.48
CA ARG A 405 -18.30 11.05 33.00
C ARG A 405 -18.57 10.29 31.71
N ALA A 406 -19.75 9.71 31.54
CA ALA A 406 -20.12 9.03 30.30
C ALA A 406 -20.14 10.00 29.10
N VAL A 407 -20.67 11.21 29.28
CA VAL A 407 -20.62 12.29 28.26
C VAL A 407 -19.18 12.64 27.92
N THR A 408 -18.33 12.85 28.93
CA THR A 408 -16.90 13.15 28.75
C THR A 408 -16.16 12.03 28.02
N ALA A 409 -16.44 10.76 28.36
CA ALA A 409 -15.84 9.60 27.69
C ALA A 409 -16.27 9.49 26.22
N LEU A 410 -17.51 9.84 25.91
CA LEU A 410 -18.06 9.81 24.54
C LEU A 410 -17.63 11.02 23.70
N ALA A 411 -17.23 12.13 24.31
CA ALA A 411 -16.95 13.40 23.62
C ALA A 411 -15.94 13.26 22.46
N ASN A 412 -14.90 12.43 22.61
CA ASN A 412 -13.90 12.18 21.57
C ASN A 412 -14.44 11.43 20.35
N LEU A 413 -15.63 10.84 20.45
CA LEU A 413 -16.32 10.16 19.36
C LEU A 413 -17.39 11.03 18.72
N ALA A 414 -17.60 12.27 19.18
CA ALA A 414 -18.68 13.11 18.68
C ALA A 414 -18.61 13.30 17.16
N ILE A 415 -19.70 12.96 16.47
CA ILE A 415 -19.88 13.21 15.05
C ILE A 415 -20.26 14.68 14.90
N GLN A 416 -19.50 15.41 14.09
CA GLN A 416 -19.82 16.79 13.75
C GLN A 416 -21.02 16.82 12.79
N PRO A 417 -22.12 17.54 13.12
CA PRO A 417 -23.18 17.78 12.16
C PRO A 417 -22.65 18.52 10.92
N TRP A 418 -23.25 18.25 9.77
CA TRP A 418 -22.97 18.94 8.53
C TRP A 418 -23.22 20.45 8.74
N PRO A 419 -22.21 21.30 8.60
CA PRO A 419 -22.31 22.70 9.03
C PRO A 419 -22.96 23.61 7.97
N PHE A 420 -23.28 23.08 6.79
CA PHE A 420 -23.82 23.85 5.68
C PHE A 420 -25.32 23.56 5.49
N ALA A 421 -26.05 24.54 4.97
CA ALA A 421 -27.49 24.38 4.70
C ALA A 421 -27.76 23.27 3.66
N GLY A 422 -26.91 23.17 2.63
CA GLY A 422 -27.00 22.17 1.57
C GLY A 422 -25.63 21.80 1.01
N ALA A 423 -25.59 21.48 -0.28
CA ALA A 423 -24.36 21.14 -0.99
C ALA A 423 -23.38 22.32 -1.09
N VAL A 424 -22.10 22.01 -1.05
CA VAL A 424 -21.01 22.96 -1.24
C VAL A 424 -19.99 22.42 -2.23
N ALA A 425 -19.27 23.33 -2.90
CA ALA A 425 -18.09 23.02 -3.68
C ALA A 425 -16.83 23.52 -2.95
N TRP A 426 -15.80 22.70 -2.88
CA TRP A 426 -14.53 23.04 -2.23
C TRP A 426 -13.37 22.88 -3.21
N ARG A 427 -12.49 23.89 -3.28
CA ARG A 427 -11.46 24.00 -4.31
C ARG A 427 -10.13 23.41 -3.83
N GLU A 428 -9.56 22.53 -4.64
CA GLU A 428 -8.14 22.17 -4.61
C GLU A 428 -7.47 22.55 -5.94
N GLN A 429 -6.16 22.81 -5.93
CA GLN A 429 -5.41 23.15 -7.14
C GLN A 429 -4.03 22.48 -7.13
N HIS A 430 -3.61 22.02 -8.29
CA HIS A 430 -2.27 21.49 -8.51
C HIS A 430 -1.70 22.07 -9.80
N GLY A 431 -0.63 22.86 -9.67
CA GLY A 431 -0.11 23.67 -10.77
C GLY A 431 -1.19 24.60 -11.35
N PRO A 432 -1.41 24.62 -12.68
CA PRO A 432 -2.40 25.48 -13.31
C PRO A 432 -3.83 24.91 -13.27
N LYS A 433 -4.00 23.63 -12.90
CA LYS A 433 -5.31 22.95 -12.91
C LYS A 433 -5.99 23.10 -11.54
N ALA A 434 -7.31 23.26 -11.56
CA ALA A 434 -8.13 23.33 -10.36
C ALA A 434 -9.24 22.26 -10.42
N TRP A 435 -9.64 21.80 -9.24
CA TRP A 435 -10.71 20.84 -9.04
C TRP A 435 -11.65 21.36 -7.97
N TRP A 436 -12.94 21.32 -8.26
CA TRP A 436 -14.00 21.66 -7.35
C TRP A 436 -14.67 20.38 -6.89
N HIS A 437 -14.45 20.00 -5.64
CA HIS A 437 -15.03 18.84 -4.99
C HIS A 437 -16.42 19.18 -4.47
N VAL A 438 -17.43 18.48 -4.96
CA VAL A 438 -18.83 18.70 -4.56
C VAL A 438 -19.19 17.76 -3.41
N LEU A 439 -19.68 18.36 -2.33
CA LEU A 439 -19.92 17.71 -1.05
C LEU A 439 -21.29 18.09 -0.52
N GLU A 440 -22.02 17.13 0.04
CA GLU A 440 -23.30 17.39 0.71
C GLU A 440 -23.49 16.35 1.81
N ASP A 441 -23.91 16.77 3.01
CA ASP A 441 -24.27 15.86 4.11
C ASP A 441 -23.17 14.81 4.43
N TRP A 442 -21.89 15.23 4.41
CA TRP A 442 -20.71 14.36 4.53
C TRP A 442 -20.62 13.26 3.46
N CYS A 443 -21.16 13.52 2.27
CA CYS A 443 -21.09 12.66 1.11
C CYS A 443 -20.29 13.34 0.00
N TYR A 444 -19.38 12.60 -0.64
CA TYR A 444 -18.67 13.08 -1.83
C TYR A 444 -19.45 12.73 -3.10
N LEU A 445 -19.86 13.78 -3.82
CA LEU A 445 -20.68 13.66 -5.04
C LEU A 445 -19.82 13.63 -6.32
N GLY A 446 -18.57 14.08 -6.24
CA GLY A 446 -17.63 14.08 -7.37
C GLY A 446 -16.79 15.34 -7.42
N SER A 447 -16.05 15.51 -8.51
CA SER A 447 -15.28 16.73 -8.79
C SER A 447 -15.44 17.19 -10.22
N VAL A 448 -15.34 18.51 -10.42
CA VAL A 448 -15.43 19.18 -11.72
C VAL A 448 -14.30 20.20 -11.89
N PRO A 449 -13.88 20.50 -13.13
CA PRO A 449 -12.80 21.46 -13.38
C PRO A 449 -13.21 22.91 -13.11
N THR A 450 -14.50 23.25 -13.26
CA THR A 450 -15.02 24.60 -13.04
C THR A 450 -16.19 24.62 -12.05
N LEU A 451 -16.29 25.70 -11.27
CA LEU A 451 -17.38 25.85 -10.29
C LEU A 451 -18.77 25.85 -10.95
N ALA A 452 -18.88 26.34 -12.19
CA ALA A 452 -20.14 26.40 -12.92
C ALA A 452 -20.73 25.02 -13.24
N GLU A 453 -19.89 23.99 -13.31
CA GLU A 453 -20.31 22.60 -13.55
C GLU A 453 -20.77 21.88 -12.28
N ALA A 454 -20.44 22.42 -11.09
CA ALA A 454 -20.69 21.76 -9.81
C ALA A 454 -22.17 21.41 -9.55
N PRO A 455 -23.16 22.26 -9.92
CA PRO A 455 -24.58 21.91 -9.77
C PRO A 455 -24.98 20.64 -10.55
N GLY A 456 -24.25 20.29 -11.62
CA GLY A 456 -24.53 19.09 -12.41
C GLY A 456 -24.35 17.77 -11.66
N LEU A 457 -23.59 17.77 -10.55
CA LEU A 457 -23.37 16.59 -9.71
C LEU A 457 -24.47 16.35 -8.66
N LEU A 458 -25.46 17.24 -8.55
CA LEU A 458 -26.53 17.17 -7.54
C LEU A 458 -27.71 16.23 -7.93
N SER A 459 -27.44 15.17 -8.69
CA SER A 459 -28.48 14.32 -9.29
C SER A 459 -29.10 13.29 -8.35
N SER A 460 -28.38 12.86 -7.32
CA SER A 460 -28.80 11.81 -6.38
C SER A 460 -28.80 12.34 -4.95
N PRO A 461 -29.71 11.86 -4.07
CA PRO A 461 -29.72 12.27 -2.67
C PRO A 461 -28.42 11.83 -1.99
N ALA A 462 -27.70 12.79 -1.42
CA ALA A 462 -26.54 12.55 -0.58
C ALA A 462 -26.92 11.70 0.64
N ARG A 463 -26.03 10.80 1.04
CA ARG A 463 -26.14 10.01 2.26
C ARG A 463 -24.83 10.08 3.01
N PHE A 464 -24.91 10.18 4.34
CA PHE A 464 -23.74 10.20 5.21
C PHE A 464 -22.78 9.06 4.85
N ASP A 465 -21.53 9.42 4.57
CA ASP A 465 -20.49 8.49 4.18
C ASP A 465 -19.34 8.52 5.19
N LEU A 466 -19.11 7.40 5.87
CA LEU A 466 -18.13 7.33 6.96
C LEU A 466 -16.71 7.68 6.50
N ASP A 467 -16.27 7.18 5.35
CA ASP A 467 -14.93 7.45 4.84
C ASP A 467 -14.79 8.93 4.46
N THR A 468 -15.79 9.50 3.80
CA THR A 468 -15.83 10.94 3.49
C THR A 468 -15.78 11.77 4.77
N TYR A 469 -16.54 11.41 5.80
CA TYR A 469 -16.48 12.06 7.12
C TYR A 469 -15.08 11.97 7.73
N GLN A 470 -14.45 10.79 7.73
CA GLN A 470 -13.10 10.61 8.28
C GLN A 470 -12.03 11.40 7.52
N ILE A 471 -12.20 11.58 6.21
CA ILE A 471 -11.30 12.40 5.38
C ILE A 471 -11.48 13.89 5.68
N LEU A 472 -12.72 14.35 5.81
CA LEU A 472 -13.05 15.78 5.89
C LEU A 472 -13.12 16.34 7.30
N ALA A 473 -13.51 15.56 8.32
CA ALA A 473 -13.63 16.06 9.69
C ALA A 473 -12.32 16.68 10.23
N PRO A 474 -11.13 16.08 10.01
CA PRO A 474 -9.85 16.72 10.38
C PRO A 474 -9.55 18.00 9.58
N ARG A 475 -10.19 18.17 8.42
CA ARG A 475 -10.02 19.29 7.47
C ARG A 475 -11.17 20.29 7.54
N LEU A 476 -12.08 20.16 8.51
CA LEU A 476 -13.28 20.98 8.64
C LEU A 476 -12.99 22.50 8.69
N PRO A 477 -11.95 22.99 9.41
CA PRO A 477 -11.65 24.43 9.40
C PRO A 477 -11.31 24.97 7.99
N ALA A 478 -10.55 24.21 7.20
CA ALA A 478 -10.21 24.57 5.83
C ALA A 478 -11.42 24.50 4.90
N LEU A 479 -12.30 23.51 5.12
CA LEU A 479 -13.56 23.39 4.40
C LEU A 479 -14.47 24.59 4.68
N LEU A 480 -14.66 24.96 5.94
CA LEU A 480 -15.47 26.12 6.33
C LEU A 480 -14.95 27.44 5.74
N ALA A 481 -13.63 27.60 5.64
CA ALA A 481 -13.02 28.81 5.11
C ALA A 481 -13.11 28.92 3.58
N GLY A 482 -13.14 27.80 2.85
CA GLY A 482 -12.99 27.77 1.40
C GLY A 482 -14.18 27.19 0.61
N ALA A 483 -15.22 26.70 1.28
CA ALA A 483 -16.39 26.13 0.64
C ALA A 483 -17.31 27.20 0.05
N VAL A 484 -17.82 26.95 -1.15
CA VAL A 484 -18.81 27.78 -1.83
C VAL A 484 -20.14 27.04 -1.83
N ALA A 485 -21.19 27.66 -1.30
CA ALA A 485 -22.53 27.09 -1.31
C ALA A 485 -23.05 26.93 -2.75
N LEU A 486 -23.69 25.80 -3.04
CA LEU A 486 -24.34 25.55 -4.32
C LEU A 486 -25.85 25.75 -4.18
N GLU A 487 -26.46 26.37 -5.19
CA GLU A 487 -27.92 26.48 -5.24
C GLU A 487 -28.54 25.10 -5.51
N ALA A 488 -29.46 24.70 -4.65
CA ALA A 488 -30.10 23.38 -4.71
C ALA A 488 -31.08 23.30 -5.90
N VAL A 489 -30.60 22.87 -7.06
CA VAL A 489 -31.47 22.48 -8.19
C VAL A 489 -31.50 20.96 -8.28
N ARG A 490 -32.03 20.29 -7.24
CA ARG A 490 -32.41 18.89 -7.39
C ARG A 490 -33.64 18.85 -8.29
N ARG A 491 -33.47 18.48 -9.57
CA ARG A 491 -34.60 18.18 -10.45
C ARG A 491 -35.30 16.94 -9.90
N PHE A 492 -36.40 17.16 -9.20
CA PHE A 492 -37.23 16.07 -8.71
C PHE A 492 -38.03 15.51 -9.89
N GLU A 493 -37.58 14.41 -10.47
CA GLU A 493 -38.41 13.60 -11.37
C GLU A 493 -39.16 12.55 -10.55
N LEU A 494 -40.48 12.66 -10.53
CA LEU A 494 -41.35 11.59 -10.04
C LEU A 494 -41.21 10.39 -10.97
N GLN A 495 -40.44 9.38 -10.58
CA GLN A 495 -40.54 8.07 -11.21
C GLN A 495 -41.85 7.40 -10.78
N PRO A 496 -42.77 7.09 -11.72
CA PRO A 496 -43.94 6.29 -11.41
C PRO A 496 -43.50 4.96 -10.79
N PRO A 497 -44.20 4.44 -9.76
CA PRO A 497 -43.87 3.15 -9.19
C PRO A 497 -43.82 2.10 -10.30
N ALA A 498 -42.76 1.28 -10.32
CA ALA A 498 -42.62 0.20 -11.28
C ALA A 498 -43.89 -0.68 -11.23
N ALA A 499 -44.47 -0.96 -12.42
CA ALA A 499 -45.64 -1.81 -12.52
C ALA A 499 -45.40 -3.12 -11.75
N PRO A 500 -46.36 -3.60 -10.95
CA PRO A 500 -46.20 -4.85 -10.22
C PRO A 500 -45.81 -5.96 -11.20
N ARG A 501 -44.70 -6.65 -10.91
CA ARG A 501 -44.29 -7.81 -11.71
C ARG A 501 -45.44 -8.83 -11.69
N PRO A 502 -45.84 -9.42 -12.83
CA PRO A 502 -46.84 -10.47 -12.83
C PRO A 502 -46.36 -11.60 -11.93
N GLU A 503 -47.22 -11.99 -10.97
CA GLU A 503 -46.97 -13.11 -10.07
C GLU A 503 -46.68 -14.37 -10.89
N THR A 504 -45.47 -14.89 -10.78
CA THR A 504 -45.16 -16.22 -11.30
C THR A 504 -45.92 -17.22 -10.44
N GLN A 505 -46.99 -17.80 -10.98
CA GLN A 505 -47.73 -18.88 -10.34
C GLN A 505 -46.75 -20.02 -9.97
N PRO A 506 -46.83 -20.56 -8.75
CA PRO A 506 -45.97 -21.68 -8.37
C PRO A 506 -46.31 -22.89 -9.23
N GLN A 507 -45.31 -23.38 -9.97
CA GLN A 507 -45.38 -24.65 -10.67
C GLN A 507 -45.60 -25.76 -9.65
N THR A 508 -46.74 -26.43 -9.74
CA THR A 508 -47.05 -27.65 -8.99
C THR A 508 -46.07 -28.76 -9.39
N THR A 509 -45.08 -29.04 -8.56
CA THR A 509 -44.27 -30.25 -8.67
C THR A 509 -44.95 -31.39 -7.93
N SER A 510 -45.35 -32.43 -8.66
CA SER A 510 -45.89 -33.69 -8.13
C SER A 510 -44.89 -34.36 -7.15
N PRO A 511 -45.38 -35.10 -6.13
CA PRO A 511 -44.53 -35.66 -5.09
C PRO A 511 -43.81 -36.94 -5.55
N THR A 512 -42.48 -36.90 -5.62
CA THR A 512 -41.64 -38.09 -5.79
C THR A 512 -41.30 -38.69 -4.42
N ALA A 513 -41.51 -40.00 -4.28
CA ALA A 513 -41.40 -40.77 -3.05
C ALA A 513 -40.03 -40.70 -2.35
N ALA A 514 -40.04 -40.61 -1.03
CA ALA A 514 -38.86 -40.60 -0.17
C ALA A 514 -38.25 -42.00 -0.01
N PRO A 515 -36.91 -42.17 -0.05
CA PRO A 515 -36.28 -43.43 0.28
C PRO A 515 -36.03 -43.57 1.80
N HIS A 516 -36.40 -44.75 2.32
CA HIS A 516 -36.22 -45.20 3.69
C HIS A 516 -34.76 -45.08 4.20
N ARG A 517 -34.59 -44.51 5.40
CA ARG A 517 -33.36 -44.61 6.20
C ARG A 517 -33.19 -46.06 6.68
N ARG A 518 -32.11 -46.75 6.27
CA ARG A 518 -31.66 -48.02 6.87
C ARG A 518 -30.70 -47.75 8.03
N LYS A 519 -30.90 -48.46 9.14
CA LYS A 519 -30.02 -48.54 10.33
C LYS A 519 -28.67 -49.22 9.96
N PRO A 520 -27.56 -48.88 10.65
CA PRO A 520 -26.27 -49.54 10.44
C PRO A 520 -26.21 -50.92 11.12
N PRO A 521 -25.48 -51.91 10.58
CA PRO A 521 -25.23 -53.19 11.25
C PRO A 521 -23.98 -53.14 12.15
N SER A 522 -23.96 -54.01 13.15
CA SER A 522 -22.90 -54.16 14.17
C SER A 522 -21.68 -54.93 13.62
N PRO A 523 -20.52 -54.90 14.32
CA PRO A 523 -19.30 -55.50 13.83
C PRO A 523 -19.22 -56.96 14.29
N ASP A 524 -19.19 -57.90 13.35
CA ASP A 524 -18.51 -59.18 13.54
C ASP A 524 -18.40 -59.93 12.20
N GLN A 525 -17.31 -60.69 12.11
CA GLN A 525 -16.95 -61.67 11.07
C GLN A 525 -16.10 -61.19 9.89
N GLN A 526 -14.80 -61.37 10.11
CA GLN A 526 -13.76 -61.73 9.15
C GLN A 526 -14.27 -62.71 8.06
N THR A 527 -13.87 -62.52 6.80
CA THR A 527 -13.11 -63.52 6.00
C THR A 527 -12.87 -63.07 4.54
N LEU A 528 -11.58 -63.08 4.18
CA LEU A 528 -10.93 -63.57 2.95
C LEU A 528 -11.67 -63.58 1.59
N SER A 529 -11.07 -62.90 0.60
CA SER A 529 -10.57 -63.42 -0.72
C SER A 529 -10.65 -62.31 -1.79
N PHE A 530 -9.55 -61.71 -2.28
CA PHE A 530 -8.71 -62.17 -3.40
C PHE A 530 -9.48 -62.70 -4.62
N PHE A 531 -9.59 -61.89 -5.69
CA PHE A 531 -9.04 -62.12 -7.05
C PHE A 531 -9.75 -61.26 -8.13
N GLU A 532 -8.93 -60.70 -9.04
CA GLU A 532 -9.18 -60.43 -10.49
C GLU A 532 -10.29 -59.42 -10.89
N ARG A 533 -10.07 -58.39 -11.74
CA ARG A 533 -9.07 -58.09 -12.78
C ARG A 533 -8.79 -56.59 -12.86
#